data_AF-A0A1V3X1R6-F1
#
_entry.id   AF-A0A1V3X1R6-F1
#
_cell.length_a   1.000
_cell.length_b   1.000
_cell.length_c   1.000
_cell.angle_alpha   90.00
_cell.angle_beta   90.00
_cell.angle_gamma   90.00
#
_symmetry.space_group_name_H-M   'P 1'
#
loop_
_entity.id
_entity.type
_entity.pdbx_description
1 polymer ?
#
loop_
_entity_poly.entity_id
_entity_poly.type
_entity_poly.pdbx_seq_one_letter_code
_entity_poly.pdbx_strand_id
1 'polypeptide(L)' 'MELDGRILAVHRGGRTEKTVLEDAVAVVDTLSGRFGINVADLGERSALEARIDQVCFGGGRRATA' A
#
# COMPACT_ATOMS: atom_id res chain seq x y z
N MET A 1 13.11 2.16 1.34
CA MET A 1 11.84 2.30 0.60
C MET A 1 10.75 2.58 1.62
N GLU A 2 9.75 3.35 1.25
CA GLU A 2 8.63 3.76 2.11
C GLU A 2 7.34 3.59 1.30
N LEU A 3 6.25 3.16 1.94
CA LEU A 3 4.94 3.03 1.32
C LEU A 3 3.90 3.71 2.22
N ASP A 4 3.27 4.77 1.70
CA ASP A 4 2.20 5.50 2.38
C ASP A 4 0.91 5.37 1.57
N GLY A 5 -0.05 4.62 2.10
CA GLY A 5 -1.26 4.23 1.38
C GLY A 5 -0.95 3.55 0.04
N ARG A 6 -1.12 4.30 -1.06
CA ARG A 6 -0.82 3.85 -2.43
C ARG A 6 0.42 4.49 -3.06
N ILE A 7 1.20 5.27 -2.29
CA ILE A 7 2.39 5.97 -2.79
C ILE A 7 3.64 5.23 -2.33
N LEU A 8 4.33 4.59 -3.27
CA LEU A 8 5.64 3.96 -3.03
C LEU A 8 6.75 4.99 -3.28
N ALA A 9 7.59 5.22 -2.27
CA ALA A 9 8.79 6.04 -2.37
C ALA A 9 10.06 5.18 -2.27
N VAL A 10 10.95 5.35 -3.25
CA VAL A 10 12.28 4.70 -3.28
C VAL A 10 13.33 5.78 -3.10
N HIS A 11 14.02 5.74 -1.97
CA HIS A 11 15.12 6.64 -1.66
C HIS A 11 16.44 6.01 -2.12
N ARG A 12 17.15 6.67 -3.04
CA ARG A 12 18.46 6.23 -3.54
C ARG A 12 19.35 7.43 -3.87
N GLY A 13 20.60 7.39 -3.41
CA GLY A 13 21.61 8.40 -3.78
C GLY A 13 21.20 9.85 -3.47
N GLY A 14 20.48 10.08 -2.36
CA GLY A 14 19.98 11.39 -1.97
C GLY A 14 18.75 11.88 -2.75
N ARG A 15 18.16 11.04 -3.61
CA ARG A 15 16.92 11.33 -4.34
C ARG A 15 15.80 10.40 -3.88
N THR A 16 14.57 10.86 -4.07
CA THR A 16 13.36 10.08 -3.81
C THR A 16 12.55 9.99 -5.08
N GLU A 17 12.35 8.78 -5.58
CA GLU A 17 11.44 8.49 -6.68
C GLU A 17 10.10 8.05 -6.09
N LYS A 18 8.98 8.58 -6.61
CA LYS A 18 7.63 8.24 -6.15
C LYS A 18 6.83 7.58 -7.27
N THR A 19 6.12 6.53 -6.93
CA THR A 19 5.20 5.82 -7.81
C THR A 19 3.85 5.70 -7.12
N VAL A 20 2.78 6.06 -7.84
CA VAL A 20 1.40 5.83 -7.37
C VAL A 20 0.98 4.46 -7.89
N LEU A 21 0.66 3.55 -6.96
CA LEU A 21 0.15 2.22 -7.26
C LEU A 21 -1.30 2.33 -7.73
N GLU A 22 -1.67 1.56 -8.75
CA GLU A 22 -2.92 1.75 -9.48
C GLU A 22 -4.16 1.26 -8.71
N ASP A 23 -4.03 0.16 -7.97
CA ASP A 23 -5.10 -0.50 -7.22
C ASP A 23 -4.58 -1.19 -5.95
N ALA A 24 -5.50 -1.79 -5.19
CA ALA A 24 -5.18 -2.52 -3.97
C ALA A 24 -4.34 -3.79 -4.22
N VAL A 25 -4.47 -4.43 -5.38
CA VAL A 25 -3.69 -5.62 -5.75
C VAL A 25 -2.20 -5.26 -5.82
N ALA A 26 -1.88 -4.16 -6.49
CA ALA A 26 -0.52 -3.63 -6.59
C ALA A 26 0.09 -3.26 -5.23
N VAL A 27 -0.73 -2.81 -4.27
CA VAL A 27 -0.29 -2.56 -2.88
C VAL A 27 0.06 -3.87 -2.19
N VAL A 28 -0.82 -4.87 -2.24
CA VAL A 28 -0.59 -6.18 -1.60
C VAL A 28 0.64 -6.88 -2.20
N ASP A 29 0.80 -6.84 -3.52
CA ASP A 29 1.98 -7.40 -4.20
C ASP A 29 3.26 -6.65 -3.82
N THR A 30 3.18 -5.33 -3.62
CA THR A 30 4.34 -4.55 -3.15
C THR A 30 4.71 -4.93 -1.71
N LEU A 31 3.73 -5.07 -0.81
CA LEU A 31 3.96 -5.50 0.58
C LEU A 31 4.61 -6.88 0.65
N SER A 32 4.12 -7.85 -0.12
CA SER A 32 4.68 -9.20 -0.11
C SER A 32 6.02 -9.28 -0.85
N GLY A 33 6.11 -8.76 -2.07
CA GLY A 33 7.27 -8.92 -2.93
C GLY A 33 8.45 -8.00 -2.61
N ARG A 34 8.19 -6.71 -2.35
CA ARG A 34 9.26 -5.72 -2.10
C ARG A 34 9.59 -5.57 -0.63
N PHE A 35 8.57 -5.59 0.23
CA PHE A 35 8.77 -5.46 1.67
C PHE A 35 8.93 -6.81 2.39
N GLY A 36 8.64 -7.93 1.73
CA GLY A 36 8.80 -9.27 2.33
C GLY A 36 7.79 -9.58 3.43
N ILE A 37 6.66 -8.88 3.48
CA ILE A 37 5.63 -9.07 4.50
C ILE A 37 4.79 -10.30 4.15
N ASN A 38 4.65 -11.22 5.11
CA ASN A 38 3.75 -12.36 4.97
C ASN A 38 2.29 -11.94 5.13
N VAL A 39 1.69 -11.46 4.04
CA VAL A 39 0.29 -11.02 4.01
C VAL A 39 -0.72 -12.17 4.14
N ALA A 40 -0.29 -13.42 3.91
CA ALA A 40 -1.18 -14.58 4.02
C ALA A 40 -1.62 -14.88 5.46
N ASP A 41 -0.84 -14.44 6.45
CA ASP A 41 -1.19 -14.58 7.87
C ASP A 41 -2.30 -13.58 8.31
N LEU A 42 -2.61 -12.59 7.47
CA LEU A 42 -3.65 -11.59 7.74
C LEU A 42 -5.06 -12.06 7.34
N GLY A 43 -5.18 -13.29 6.81
CA GLY A 43 -6.42 -13.90 6.35
C GLY A 43 -6.56 -13.91 4.82
N GLU A 44 -7.81 -14.00 4.34
CA GLU A 44 -8.11 -14.08 2.91
C GLU A 44 -7.59 -12.85 2.15
N ARG A 45 -6.80 -13.10 1.11
CA ARG A 45 -6.15 -12.03 0.33
C ARG A 45 -7.16 -11.03 -0.22
N SER A 46 -8.30 -11.49 -0.74
CA SER A 46 -9.35 -10.62 -1.28
C SER A 46 -10.00 -9.73 -0.22
N ALA A 47 -10.06 -10.18 1.04
CA ALA A 47 -10.56 -9.35 2.14
C ALA A 47 -9.55 -8.25 2.51
N LEU A 48 -8.25 -8.56 2.48
CA LEU A 48 -7.19 -7.57 2.66
C LEU A 48 -7.18 -6.53 1.53
N GLU A 49 -7.29 -6.97 0.28
CA GLU A 49 -7.37 -6.09 -0.90
C GLU A 49 -8.59 -5.16 -0.81
N ALA A 50 -9.78 -5.69 -0.49
CA ALA A 50 -10.99 -4.88 -0.31
C ALA A 50 -10.83 -3.84 0.82
N ARG A 51 -10.13 -4.18 1.90
CA ARG A 51 -9.86 -3.25 3.00
C ARG A 51 -8.88 -2.15 2.58
N ILE A 52 -7.83 -2.50 1.83
CA ILE A 52 -6.87 -1.54 1.29
C ILE A 52 -7.57 -0.62 0.29
N ASP A 53 -8.42 -1.16 -0.59
CA ASP A 53 -9.22 -0.36 -1.51
C ASP A 53 -10.06 0.67 -0.74
N GLN A 54 -10.77 0.24 0.30
CA GLN A 54 -11.56 1.13 1.14
C GLN A 54 -10.74 2.23 1.82
N VAL A 55 -9.54 1.94 2.33
CA VAL A 55 -8.77 2.87 3.17
C VAL A 55 -7.83 3.77 2.34
N CYS A 56 -7.30 3.26 1.23
CA CYS A 56 -6.26 3.92 0.43
C CYS A 56 -6.76 4.43 -0.93
N PHE A 57 -7.91 3.96 -1.41
CA PHE A 57 -8.48 4.32 -2.71
C PHE A 57 -9.90 4.92 -2.58
N GLY A 58 -10.67 4.47 -1.58
CA GLY A 58 -11.95 5.05 -1.18
C GLY A 58 -11.75 6.23 -0.21
N GLY A 59 -12.07 7.45 -0.64
CA GLY A 59 -12.01 8.62 0.22
C GLY A 59 -12.95 8.50 1.44
N GLY A 60 -12.41 8.19 2.61
CA GLY A 60 -13.21 7.85 3.80
C GLY A 60 -12.62 8.30 5.14
N ARG A 61 -12.77 9.60 5.41
CA ARG A 61 -12.62 10.35 6.69
C ARG A 61 -11.23 10.85 7.09
N ARG A 62 -10.96 12.12 6.71
CA ARG A 62 -10.40 13.09 7.67
C ARG A 62 -11.40 13.24 8.81
N ALA A 63 -11.11 12.64 9.97
CA ALA A 63 -11.62 13.14 11.23
C ALA A 63 -10.68 14.28 11.66
N THR A 64 -11.04 15.51 11.29
CA THR A 64 -10.51 16.70 11.94
C THR A 64 -11.21 16.84 13.28
N ALA A 65 -10.48 16.63 14.37
CA ALA A 65 -10.84 17.12 15.70
C ALA A 65 -10.24 18.53 15.89
#